data_AF-A0A6A4FND5-F1
#
_entry.id   AF-A0A6A4FND5-F1
#
_cell.length_a   1.000
_cell.length_b   1.000
_cell.length_c   1.000
_cell.angle_alpha   90.00
_cell.angle_beta   90.00
_cell.angle_gamma   90.00
#
_symmetry.space_group_name_H-M   'P 1'
#
loop_
_entity.id
_entity.type
_entity.pdbx_description
1 polymer ?
#
loop_
_entity_poly.entity_id
_entity_poly.type
_entity_poly.pdbx_seq_one_letter_code
_entity_poly.pdbx_strand_id
1 'polypeptide(L)'
;MTDFFKAFNRILGQRQRATMAYRPQANGTAERMVQTMTKALKMYVADEDQRDWDEYAERLTFAVNTAHDRIRGDTPFFLVHGWDPRTTLEVTMPLGSTKRRGRDPRRWRYMIQKYYQQARAEVTEVEDGDRGSSRTTQ
;
A
#
# COMPACT_ATOMS: atom_id res chain seq x y z
N MET A 1 24.32 -4.74 -21.45
CA MET A 1 22.95 -4.18 -21.48
C MET A 1 22.36 -4.46 -22.84
N THR A 2 21.20 -5.13 -22.89
CA THR A 2 20.62 -5.62 -24.14
C THR A 2 20.19 -4.47 -25.05
N ASP A 3 20.30 -4.64 -26.36
CA ASP A 3 19.93 -3.61 -27.34
C ASP A 3 18.44 -3.27 -27.30
N PHE A 4 17.62 -4.22 -26.82
CA PHE A 4 16.21 -4.02 -26.50
C PHE A 4 15.99 -2.81 -25.58
N PHE A 5 16.64 -2.75 -24.40
CA PHE A 5 16.43 -1.65 -23.46
C PHE A 5 16.93 -0.31 -24.00
N LYS A 6 17.97 -0.30 -24.86
CA LYS A 6 18.43 0.92 -25.52
C LYS A 6 17.40 1.45 -26.52
N ALA A 7 16.77 0.55 -27.30
CA ALA A 7 15.72 0.92 -28.24
C ALA A 7 14.46 1.41 -27.50
N PHE A 8 14.04 0.68 -26.46
CA PHE A 8 12.91 1.05 -25.60
C PHE A 8 13.08 2.44 -24.98
N ASN A 9 14.23 2.73 -24.36
CA ASN A 9 14.52 4.03 -23.77
C ASN A 9 14.53 5.16 -24.81
N ARG A 10 14.97 4.88 -26.05
CA ARG A 10 14.96 5.85 -27.14
C ARG A 10 13.52 6.21 -27.56
N ILE A 11 12.64 5.22 -27.65
CA ILE A 11 11.23 5.42 -27.99
C ILE A 11 10.53 6.24 -26.91
N LEU A 12 10.79 5.96 -25.63
CA LEU A 12 10.22 6.70 -24.51
C LEU A 12 10.91 8.05 -24.22
N GLY A 13 11.96 8.42 -24.96
CA GLY A 13 12.76 9.62 -24.70
C GLY A 13 13.48 9.61 -23.33
N GLN A 14 13.68 8.44 -22.74
CA GLN A 14 14.27 8.28 -21.41
C GLN A 14 15.78 8.19 -21.46
N ARG A 15 16.45 9.00 -20.64
CA ARG A 15 17.91 8.91 -20.45
C ARG A 15 18.23 7.96 -19.31
N GLN A 16 18.75 6.80 -19.64
CA GLN A 16 19.20 5.83 -18.65
C GLN A 16 20.50 6.27 -17.97
N ARG A 17 20.55 6.18 -16.64
CA ARG A 17 21.76 6.38 -15.83
C ARG A 17 22.04 5.09 -15.07
N ALA A 18 23.09 4.37 -15.47
CA ALA A 18 23.51 3.17 -14.76
C ALA A 18 24.44 3.55 -13.60
N THR A 19 24.23 2.93 -12.44
CA THR A 19 25.19 2.97 -11.34
C THR A 19 26.38 2.08 -11.63
N MET A 20 27.55 2.43 -11.11
CA MET A 20 28.74 1.58 -11.23
C MET A 20 28.48 0.19 -10.62
N ALA A 21 29.03 -0.84 -11.25
CA ALA A 21 29.01 -2.20 -10.71
C ALA A 21 29.58 -2.22 -9.29
N TYR A 22 28.99 -3.05 -8.42
CA TYR A 22 29.38 -3.19 -7.01
C TYR A 22 29.33 -1.91 -6.18
N ARG A 23 28.54 -0.90 -6.60
CA ARG A 23 28.26 0.32 -5.81
C ARG A 23 26.77 0.50 -5.51
N PRO A 24 26.17 -0.38 -4.68
CA PRO A 24 24.75 -0.31 -4.29
C PRO A 24 24.37 1.04 -3.66
N GLN A 25 25.30 1.65 -2.92
CA GLN A 25 25.15 2.97 -2.29
C GLN A 25 24.73 4.09 -3.26
N ALA A 26 25.12 4.00 -4.54
CA ALA A 26 24.74 4.97 -5.57
C ALA A 26 23.23 4.93 -5.91
N ASN A 27 22.52 3.87 -5.53
CA ASN A 27 21.07 3.71 -5.68
C ASN A 27 20.35 3.60 -4.32
N GLY A 28 20.95 4.16 -3.26
CA GLY A 28 20.51 3.92 -1.88
C GLY A 28 19.07 4.33 -1.54
N THR A 29 18.45 5.23 -2.32
CA THR A 29 17.03 5.59 -2.15
C THR A 29 16.10 4.46 -2.59
N ALA A 30 16.37 3.86 -3.74
CA ALA A 30 15.60 2.72 -4.22
C ALA A 30 15.83 1.50 -3.32
N GLU A 31 17.07 1.27 -2.88
CA GLU A 31 17.39 0.17 -1.97
C GLU A 31 16.69 0.28 -0.62
N ARG A 32 16.62 1.49 -0.04
CA ARG A 32 15.84 1.72 1.20
C ARG A 32 14.35 1.45 1.01
N MET A 33 13.79 1.83 -0.14
CA MET A 33 12.39 1.55 -0.46
C MET A 33 12.14 0.05 -0.58
N VAL A 34 12.99 -0.66 -1.33
CA VAL A 34 12.93 -2.12 -1.47
C VAL A 34 13.05 -2.80 -0.11
N GLN A 35 14.00 -2.39 0.73
CA GLN A 35 14.15 -2.92 2.09
C GLN A 35 12.89 -2.74 2.93
N THR A 36 12.23 -1.58 2.83
CA THR A 36 10.99 -1.29 3.55
C THR A 36 9.85 -2.20 3.06
N MET A 37 9.69 -2.35 1.74
CA MET A 37 8.69 -3.24 1.15
C MET A 37 8.94 -4.71 1.50
N THR A 38 10.17 -5.20 1.36
CA THR A 38 10.54 -6.58 1.71
C THR A 38 10.27 -6.86 3.19
N LYS A 39 10.59 -5.91 4.09
CA LYS A 39 10.31 -6.08 5.52
C LYS A 39 8.82 -6.15 5.79
N ALA A 40 8.02 -5.31 5.13
CA ALA A 40 6.57 -5.33 5.27
C ALA A 40 5.99 -6.65 4.73
N LEU A 41 6.38 -7.07 3.52
CA LEU A 41 5.94 -8.35 2.93
C LEU A 41 6.19 -9.53 3.88
N LYS A 42 7.41 -9.64 4.42
CA LYS A 42 7.76 -10.69 5.40
C LYS A 42 6.91 -10.71 6.67
N MET A 43 6.22 -9.62 7.00
CA MET A 43 5.34 -9.55 8.18
C MET A 43 3.89 -9.96 7.86
N TYR A 44 3.47 -9.89 6.59
CA TYR A 44 2.07 -10.08 6.18
C TYR A 44 1.83 -11.36 5.38
N VAL A 45 2.86 -11.88 4.73
CA VAL A 45 2.83 -13.17 4.06
C VAL A 45 2.65 -14.26 5.11
N ALA A 46 1.57 -15.03 4.98
CA ALA A 46 1.19 -16.07 5.92
C ALA A 46 1.75 -17.44 5.53
N ASP A 47 1.97 -17.66 4.22
CA ASP A 47 2.56 -18.89 3.71
C ASP A 47 4.07 -18.95 4.02
N GLU A 48 4.52 -20.08 4.58
CA GLU A 48 5.94 -20.36 4.81
C GLU A 48 6.74 -20.35 3.50
N ASP A 49 6.10 -20.75 2.38
CA ASP A 49 6.67 -20.71 1.03
C ASP A 49 6.56 -19.33 0.36
N GLN A 50 5.95 -18.35 1.03
CA GLN A 50 5.71 -16.99 0.53
C GLN A 50 4.93 -16.91 -0.79
N ARG A 51 4.00 -17.82 -1.09
CA ARG A 51 3.31 -17.86 -2.39
C ARG A 51 2.17 -16.86 -2.53
N ASP A 52 1.66 -16.35 -1.41
CA ASP A 52 0.55 -15.39 -1.31
C ASP A 52 1.03 -13.92 -1.32
N TRP A 53 2.30 -13.67 -1.62
CA TRP A 53 2.89 -12.32 -1.54
C TRP A 53 2.22 -11.30 -2.48
N ASP A 54 1.71 -11.74 -3.61
CA ASP A 54 1.04 -10.92 -4.61
C ASP A 54 -0.32 -10.42 -4.12
N GLU A 55 -1.03 -11.20 -3.30
CA GLU A 55 -2.28 -10.78 -2.64
C GLU A 55 -2.07 -9.56 -1.71
N TYR A 56 -0.87 -9.43 -1.14
CA TYR A 56 -0.51 -8.32 -0.24
C TYR A 56 0.23 -7.18 -0.94
N ALA A 57 0.78 -7.40 -2.13
CA ALA A 57 1.66 -6.44 -2.81
C ALA A 57 0.98 -5.09 -3.05
N GLU A 58 -0.27 -5.10 -3.53
CA GLU A 58 -1.03 -3.87 -3.77
C GLU A 58 -1.33 -3.12 -2.47
N ARG A 59 -1.79 -3.84 -1.44
CA ARG A 59 -2.14 -3.27 -0.13
C ARG A 59 -0.93 -2.65 0.56
N LEU A 60 0.23 -3.32 0.46
CA LEU A 60 1.48 -2.83 1.01
C LEU A 60 2.03 -1.64 0.22
N THR A 61 1.91 -1.64 -1.11
CA THR A 61 2.29 -0.50 -1.95
C THR A 61 1.48 0.73 -1.58
N PHE A 62 0.16 0.58 -1.41
CA PHE A 62 -0.70 1.65 -0.92
C PHE A 62 -0.24 2.15 0.46
N ALA A 63 -0.10 1.24 1.43
CA ALA A 63 0.30 1.61 2.79
C ALA A 63 1.65 2.36 2.85
N VAL A 64 2.64 1.96 2.04
CA VAL A 64 3.94 2.64 1.96
C VAL A 64 3.80 4.02 1.30
N ASN A 65 3.00 4.15 0.24
CA ASN A 65 2.80 5.43 -0.47
C ASN A 65 1.97 6.44 0.32
N THR A 66 1.13 5.98 1.25
CA THR A 66 0.32 6.84 2.14
C THR A 66 0.93 7.05 3.52
N ALA A 67 2.03 6.35 3.85
CA ALA A 67 2.74 6.55 5.10
C ALA A 67 3.51 7.88 5.08
N HIS A 68 3.53 8.57 6.22
CA HIS A 68 4.28 9.81 6.34
C HIS A 68 5.79 9.54 6.27
N ASP A 69 6.45 10.11 5.26
CA ASP A 69 7.89 10.06 5.15
C ASP A 69 8.52 11.24 5.90
N ARG A 70 9.15 10.95 7.04
CA ARG A 70 9.79 11.97 7.88
C ARG A 70 10.94 12.71 7.19
N ILE A 71 11.61 12.09 6.21
CA ILE A 71 12.72 12.72 5.48
C ILE A 71 12.16 13.72 4.47
N ARG A 72 11.08 13.35 3.77
CA ARG A 72 10.44 14.19 2.75
C ARG A 72 9.42 15.17 3.31
N GLY A 73 8.98 14.98 4.56
CA GLY A 73 8.05 15.85 5.26
C GLY A 73 6.58 15.64 4.93
N ASP A 74 6.25 14.74 4.00
CA ASP A 74 4.88 14.36 3.64
C ASP A 74 4.82 12.92 3.09
N THR A 75 3.65 12.46 2.67
CA THR A 75 3.46 11.14 2.06
C THR A 75 3.96 11.12 0.60
N PRO A 76 4.61 10.03 0.13
CA PRO A 76 5.02 9.90 -1.27
C PRO A 76 3.87 10.14 -2.27
N PHE A 77 2.67 9.67 -1.97
CA PHE A 77 1.49 9.88 -2.82
C PHE A 77 1.18 11.37 -2.99
N PHE A 78 1.11 12.12 -1.87
CA PHE A 78 0.83 13.56 -1.92
C PHE A 78 1.91 14.32 -2.70
N LEU A 79 3.18 13.95 -2.53
CA LEU A 79 4.29 14.60 -3.24
C LEU A 79 4.24 14.38 -4.76
N VAL A 80 3.67 13.27 -5.23
CA VAL A 80 3.53 12.97 -6.67
C VAL A 80 2.25 13.56 -7.25
N HIS A 81 1.13 13.49 -6.53
CA HIS A 81 -0.20 13.80 -7.07
C HIS A 81 -0.77 15.16 -6.63
N GLY A 82 -0.27 15.73 -5.52
CA GLY A 82 -0.76 17.00 -4.97
C GLY A 82 -2.08 16.91 -4.19
N TRP A 83 -2.62 15.71 -4.00
CA TRP A 83 -3.82 15.44 -3.20
C TRP A 83 -3.65 14.15 -2.39
N ASP A 84 -4.48 13.97 -1.38
CA ASP A 84 -4.41 12.81 -0.49
C ASP A 84 -5.29 11.66 -0.99
N PRO A 85 -4.77 10.41 -1.00
CA PRO A 85 -5.55 9.28 -1.46
C PRO A 85 -6.68 8.98 -0.48
N ARG A 86 -7.85 8.62 -1.02
CA ARG A 86 -8.95 8.09 -0.19
C ARG A 86 -8.72 6.62 0.10
N THR A 87 -8.75 6.24 1.37
CA THR A 87 -8.64 4.82 1.75
C THR A 87 -9.97 4.09 1.52
N THR A 88 -9.94 2.77 1.33
CA THR A 88 -11.17 1.97 1.23
C THR A 88 -12.09 2.19 2.41
N LEU A 89 -11.52 2.32 3.62
CA LEU A 89 -12.26 2.60 4.84
C LEU A 89 -12.98 3.97 4.80
N GLU A 90 -12.36 5.00 4.24
CA GLU A 90 -12.97 6.33 4.06
C GLU A 90 -14.04 6.36 2.98
N VAL A 91 -13.99 5.43 2.03
CA VAL A 91 -15.02 5.28 0.99
C VAL A 91 -16.23 4.53 1.55
N THR A 92 -15.99 3.46 2.33
CA THR A 92 -17.05 2.64 2.91
C THR A 92 -17.75 3.33 4.08
N MET A 93 -17.03 4.14 4.86
CA MET A 93 -17.57 4.79 6.06
C MET A 93 -17.41 6.31 6.01
N PRO A 94 -18.36 7.10 6.54
CA PRO A 94 -18.30 8.56 6.56
C PRO A 94 -17.33 9.08 7.64
N LEU A 95 -16.06 8.67 7.58
CA LEU A 95 -15.04 8.95 8.59
C LEU A 95 -14.36 10.31 8.42
N GLY A 96 -14.60 11.00 7.30
CA GLY A 96 -13.79 12.14 6.88
C GLY A 96 -12.37 11.70 6.49
N SER A 97 -11.45 12.66 6.33
CA SER A 97 -10.05 12.32 6.05
C SER A 97 -9.39 11.72 7.30
N THR A 98 -8.84 10.52 7.17
CA THR A 98 -8.00 9.83 8.16
C THR A 98 -6.57 10.37 8.19
N LYS A 99 -6.26 11.40 7.38
CA LYS A 99 -4.98 12.12 7.37
C LYS A 99 -4.68 12.63 8.78
N ARG A 100 -3.61 12.13 9.38
CA ARG A 100 -3.18 12.59 10.71
C ARG A 100 -2.54 13.97 10.63
N ARG A 101 -3.13 14.94 11.35
CA ARG A 101 -2.39 15.95 12.12
C ARG A 101 -2.37 15.67 13.64
N GLY A 102 -2.87 14.52 14.07
CA GLY A 102 -3.00 14.14 15.48
C GLY A 102 -1.71 13.59 16.10
N ARG A 103 -1.31 14.13 17.26
CA ARG A 103 -0.05 13.89 17.98
C ARG A 103 0.14 12.48 18.60
N ASP A 104 -0.89 11.63 18.61
CA ASP A 104 -0.88 10.33 19.33
C ASP A 104 -1.03 9.11 18.40
N PRO A 105 0.04 8.31 18.22
CA PRO A 105 0.01 7.10 17.42
C PRO A 105 -0.89 5.98 17.93
N ARG A 106 -1.06 5.84 19.24
CA ARG A 106 -1.85 4.75 19.85
C ARG A 106 -3.34 5.00 19.62
N ARG A 107 -3.78 6.23 19.86
CA ARG A 107 -5.18 6.61 19.71
C ARG A 107 -5.68 6.41 18.28
N TRP A 108 -4.93 6.81 17.25
CA TRP A 108 -5.40 6.54 15.89
C TRP A 108 -5.30 5.07 15.50
N ARG A 109 -4.36 4.29 16.03
CA ARG A 109 -4.34 2.84 15.76
C ARG A 109 -5.62 2.20 16.32
N TYR A 110 -6.00 2.57 17.54
CA TYR A 110 -7.25 2.13 18.14
C TYR A 110 -8.47 2.54 17.31
N MET A 111 -8.56 3.81 16.89
CA MET A 111 -9.69 4.29 16.09
C MET A 111 -9.80 3.58 14.74
N ILE A 112 -8.70 3.48 13.99
CA ILE A 112 -8.67 2.78 12.69
C ILE A 112 -9.04 1.32 12.87
N GLN A 113 -8.50 0.64 13.88
CA GLN A 113 -8.83 -0.75 14.16
C GLN A 113 -10.32 -0.94 14.51
N LYS A 114 -10.90 -0.02 15.30
CA LYS A 114 -12.33 0.00 15.58
C LYS A 114 -13.16 0.13 14.31
N TYR A 115 -12.82 1.07 13.43
CA TYR A 115 -13.53 1.26 12.16
C TYR A 115 -13.42 0.04 11.24
N TYR A 116 -12.25 -0.59 11.14
CA TYR A 116 -12.11 -1.86 10.41
C TYR A 116 -12.98 -2.97 10.99
N GLN A 117 -13.10 -3.07 12.31
CA GLN A 117 -13.97 -4.06 12.95
C GLN A 117 -15.44 -3.80 12.62
N GLN A 118 -15.88 -2.54 12.65
CA GLN A 118 -17.25 -2.16 12.30
C GLN A 118 -17.54 -2.45 10.83
N ALA A 119 -16.68 -2.01 9.90
CA ALA A 119 -16.85 -2.28 8.47
C ALA A 119 -16.86 -3.79 8.16
N ARG A 120 -16.04 -4.58 8.87
CA ARG A 120 -16.03 -6.04 8.72
C ARG A 120 -17.31 -6.69 9.25
N ALA A 121 -17.85 -6.20 10.37
CA ALA A 121 -19.11 -6.69 10.92
C ALA A 121 -20.27 -6.44 9.94
N GLU A 122 -20.35 -5.24 9.36
CA GLU A 122 -21.36 -4.90 8.34
C GLU A 122 -21.28 -5.84 7.12
N VAL A 123 -20.08 -6.12 6.61
CA VAL A 123 -19.91 -7.06 5.48
C VAL A 123 -20.37 -8.48 5.86
N THR A 124 -20.05 -8.93 7.08
CA THR A 124 -20.41 -10.28 7.54
C THR A 124 -21.93 -10.41 7.69
N GLU A 125 -22.61 -9.38 8.23
CA GLU A 125 -24.07 -9.36 8.36
C GLU A 125 -24.78 -9.38 6.99
N VAL A 126 -24.25 -8.67 5.99
CA VAL A 126 -24.78 -8.68 4.62
C VAL A 126 -24.62 -10.07 3.97
N GLU A 127 -23.44 -10.69 4.09
CA GLU A 127 -23.19 -12.03 3.53
C GLU A 127 -24.09 -13.12 4.15
N ASP A 128 -24.33 -13.04 5.46
CA ASP A 128 -25.20 -14.01 6.14
C ASP A 128 -26.69 -13.79 5.81
N GLY A 129 -27.11 -12.55 5.57
CA GLY A 129 -28.45 -12.22 5.07
C GLY A 129 -28.73 -12.79 3.68
N ASP A 130 -27.75 -12.72 2.77
CA ASP A 130 -27.89 -13.21 1.38
C ASP A 130 -27.91 -14.74 1.30
N ARG A 131 -27.14 -15.42 2.17
CA ARG A 131 -27.21 -16.89 2.33
C ARG A 131 -28.52 -17.37 2.96
N GLY A 132 -29.15 -16.54 3.80
CA GLY A 132 -30.46 -16.82 4.40
C GLY A 132 -31.62 -16.72 3.41
N SER A 133 -31.60 -15.72 2.51
CA SER A 133 -32.66 -15.52 1.51
C SER A 133 -32.68 -16.61 0.42
N SER A 134 -31.51 -17.20 0.12
CA SER A 134 -31.39 -18.27 -0.88
C SER A 134 -31.93 -19.64 -0.41
N ARG A 135 -32.24 -19.81 0.88
CA ARG A 135 -32.74 -21.08 1.45
C ARG A 135 -34.27 -21.15 1.59
N THR A 136 -35.00 -20.08 1.32
CA THR A 136 -36.46 -19.99 1.58
C THR A 136 -37.33 -20.17 0.31
N THR A 137 -36.74 -20.50 -0.84
CA THR A 137 -37.49 -20.66 -2.13
C THR A 137 -37.53 -22.11 -2.63
N GLN A 138 -37.69 -23.10 -1.75
CA GLN A 138 -38.05 -24.46 -2.15
C GLN A 138 -39.23 -24.99 -1.35
#